data_AF-M0BZ89-F1
#
_entry.id   AF-M0BZ89-F1
#
_cell.length_a   1.000
_cell.length_b   1.000
_cell.length_c   1.000
_cell.angle_alpha   90.00
_cell.angle_beta   90.00
_cell.angle_gamma   90.00
#
_symmetry.space_group_name_H-M   'P 1'
#
loop_
_entity.id
_entity.type
_entity.pdbx_description
1 polymer ?
#
loop_
_entity_poly.entity_id
_entity_poly.type
_entity_poly.pdbx_seq_one_letter_code
_entity_poly.pdbx_strand_id
1 'polypeptide(L)'
;ATASAAAFGLTGCLGAFARERDIEYETCPNTIVRVSSLPDPAEAAVTDALENGSYETEDELVLAETVDVDESYLRWCDRYYAAVVERDGDDVTRLRLEETAPPADPVRIENGTDEAVTLEVRVEYEEEPLLGRTVTVSANESATLDGPDYRFGSYRAAIEIPARSERVAETWTVDEGRFQAFVDVGLDDLQVAQGYAQVATCEWNEDGDLVDS
;
A
#
# COMPACT_ATOMS: atom_id res chain seq x y z
N ALA A 1 -78.73 3.64 5.68
CA ALA A 1 -77.28 3.93 5.65
C ALA A 1 -76.62 2.87 4.79
N THR A 2 -76.25 3.22 3.56
CA THR A 2 -75.65 2.33 2.56
C THR A 2 -74.13 2.44 2.68
N ALA A 3 -73.46 1.34 3.03
CA ALA A 3 -72.02 1.26 3.14
C ALA A 3 -71.39 1.08 1.75
N SER A 4 -70.48 1.99 1.38
CA SER A 4 -69.66 1.89 0.18
C SER A 4 -68.43 1.03 0.46
N ALA A 5 -68.22 -0.01 -0.34
CA ALA A 5 -66.98 -0.78 -0.35
C ALA A 5 -65.99 -0.15 -1.34
N ALA A 6 -64.83 0.27 -0.85
CA ALA A 6 -63.72 0.73 -1.67
C ALA A 6 -62.78 -0.44 -1.97
N ALA A 7 -62.61 -0.77 -3.26
CA ALA A 7 -61.61 -1.70 -3.74
C ALA A 7 -60.31 -0.93 -4.01
N PHE A 8 -59.26 -1.21 -3.24
CA PHE A 8 -57.91 -0.74 -3.55
C PHE A 8 -57.23 -1.79 -4.42
N GLY A 9 -56.97 -1.43 -5.68
CA GLY A 9 -56.11 -2.20 -6.57
C GLY A 9 -54.66 -2.05 -6.12
N LEU A 10 -54.04 -3.16 -5.72
CA LEU A 10 -52.60 -3.26 -5.55
C LEU A 10 -51.97 -3.31 -6.94
N THR A 11 -51.59 -2.15 -7.46
CA THR A 11 -50.68 -2.05 -8.61
C THR A 11 -49.31 -2.48 -8.11
N GLY A 12 -48.97 -3.74 -8.32
CA GLY A 12 -47.63 -4.26 -8.07
C GLY A 12 -46.63 -3.45 -8.89
N CYS A 13 -45.73 -2.75 -8.19
CA CYS A 13 -44.46 -2.34 -8.77
C CYS A 13 -43.76 -3.63 -9.18
N LEU A 14 -43.84 -3.95 -10.47
CA LEU A 14 -42.87 -4.82 -11.14
C LEU A 14 -41.50 -4.22 -10.83
N GLY A 15 -40.82 -4.80 -9.84
CA GLY A 15 -39.40 -4.61 -9.66
C GLY A 15 -38.78 -4.89 -11.01
N ALA A 16 -38.23 -3.85 -11.62
CA ALA A 16 -37.14 -4.04 -12.54
C ALA A 16 -36.09 -4.78 -11.72
N PHE A 17 -36.05 -6.11 -11.86
CA PHE A 17 -34.85 -6.86 -11.60
C PHE A 17 -33.81 -6.17 -12.47
N ALA A 18 -33.01 -5.31 -11.85
CA ALA A 18 -31.74 -4.93 -12.40
C ALA A 18 -31.12 -6.26 -12.76
N ARG A 19 -30.98 -6.51 -14.07
CA ARG A 19 -30.03 -7.50 -14.55
C ARG A 19 -28.75 -7.13 -13.81
N GLU A 20 -28.33 -7.95 -12.87
CA GLU A 20 -26.93 -8.01 -12.45
C GLU A 20 -26.18 -8.09 -13.77
N ARG A 21 -25.61 -6.96 -14.19
CA ARG A 21 -24.69 -6.99 -15.31
C ARG A 21 -23.47 -7.67 -14.71
N ASP A 22 -23.07 -8.78 -15.31
CA ASP A 22 -21.73 -9.30 -15.10
C ASP A 22 -20.78 -8.20 -15.58
N ILE A 23 -20.32 -7.36 -14.65
CA ILE A 23 -19.35 -6.29 -14.90
C ILE A 23 -17.99 -6.93 -14.73
N GLU A 24 -17.21 -6.97 -15.80
CA GLU A 24 -15.81 -7.39 -15.75
C GLU A 24 -14.98 -6.16 -15.36
N TYR A 25 -14.31 -6.21 -14.22
CA TYR A 25 -13.50 -5.09 -13.75
C TYR A 25 -12.07 -5.19 -14.27
N GLU A 26 -11.52 -4.07 -14.74
CA GLU A 26 -10.09 -3.98 -15.02
C GLU A 26 -9.28 -4.03 -13.72
N THR A 27 -8.23 -4.85 -13.68
CA THR A 27 -7.38 -4.98 -12.50
C THR A 27 -6.49 -3.74 -12.31
N CYS A 28 -6.54 -3.13 -11.14
CA CYS A 28 -5.69 -2.02 -10.74
C CYS A 28 -4.21 -2.46 -10.64
N PRO A 29 -3.28 -1.78 -11.32
CA PRO A 29 -1.85 -2.14 -11.28
C PRO A 29 -1.11 -1.55 -10.06
N ASN A 30 -1.77 -0.77 -9.20
CA ASN A 30 -1.12 -0.05 -8.12
C ASN A 30 -0.91 -0.94 -6.90
N THR A 31 0.31 -0.92 -6.34
CA THR A 31 0.64 -1.63 -5.11
C THR A 31 -0.18 -1.17 -3.91
N ILE A 32 -0.61 0.10 -3.86
CA ILE A 32 -1.46 0.63 -2.79
C ILE A 32 -2.80 1.04 -3.39
N VAL A 33 -3.89 0.43 -2.92
CA VAL A 33 -5.25 0.71 -3.38
C VAL A 33 -6.08 1.26 -2.21
N ARG A 34 -6.77 2.37 -2.42
CA ARG A 34 -7.63 2.97 -1.37
C ARG A 34 -8.94 2.20 -1.33
N VAL A 35 -9.39 1.82 -0.14
CA VAL A 35 -10.68 1.11 -0.01
C VAL A 35 -11.83 1.93 -0.58
N SER A 36 -11.82 3.24 -0.37
CA SER A 36 -12.85 4.16 -0.87
C SER A 36 -12.81 4.42 -2.39
N SER A 37 -11.84 3.86 -3.11
CA SER A 37 -11.77 3.96 -4.56
C SER A 37 -12.14 2.64 -5.25
N LEU A 38 -12.34 1.56 -4.49
CA LEU A 38 -12.79 0.28 -5.01
C LEU A 38 -14.23 0.40 -5.56
N PRO A 39 -14.62 -0.46 -6.51
CA PRO A 39 -16.02 -0.59 -6.90
C PRO A 39 -16.91 -0.99 -5.71
N ASP A 40 -18.15 -0.49 -5.68
CA ASP A 40 -19.09 -0.69 -4.55
C ASP A 40 -19.13 -2.13 -3.99
N PRO A 41 -19.18 -3.20 -4.81
CA PRO A 41 -19.20 -4.57 -4.28
C PRO A 41 -17.92 -4.95 -3.52
N ALA A 42 -16.76 -4.52 -4.03
CA ALA A 42 -15.47 -4.76 -3.40
C ALA A 42 -15.27 -3.87 -2.16
N GLU A 43 -15.65 -2.59 -2.23
CA GLU A 43 -15.62 -1.69 -1.07
C GLU A 43 -16.49 -2.22 0.08
N ALA A 44 -17.70 -2.69 -0.23
CA ALA A 44 -18.61 -3.25 0.77
C ALA A 44 -18.04 -4.51 1.44
N ALA A 45 -17.50 -5.44 0.65
CA ALA A 45 -16.88 -6.66 1.18
C ALA A 45 -15.66 -6.36 2.07
N VAL A 46 -14.80 -5.43 1.64
CA VAL A 46 -13.63 -5.00 2.42
C VAL A 46 -14.05 -4.30 3.71
N THR A 47 -15.04 -3.42 3.64
CA THR A 47 -15.56 -2.71 4.82
C THR A 47 -16.18 -3.68 5.82
N ASP A 48 -16.97 -4.64 5.35
CA ASP A 48 -17.53 -5.69 6.20
C ASP A 48 -16.44 -6.53 6.86
N ALA A 49 -15.39 -6.92 6.11
CA ALA A 49 -14.24 -7.63 6.68
C ALA A 49 -13.48 -6.82 7.73
N LEU A 50 -13.36 -5.50 7.55
CA LEU A 50 -12.73 -4.60 8.55
C LEU A 50 -13.56 -4.45 9.82
N GLU A 51 -14.89 -4.37 9.68
CA GLU A 51 -15.81 -4.16 10.81
C GLU A 51 -16.09 -5.44 11.59
N ASN A 52 -16.25 -6.56 10.88
CA ASN A 52 -16.65 -7.85 11.44
C ASN A 52 -15.50 -8.86 11.56
N GLY A 53 -14.31 -8.52 11.06
CA GLY A 53 -13.10 -9.35 11.07
C GLY A 53 -12.97 -10.32 9.89
N SER A 54 -14.05 -10.58 9.17
CA SER A 54 -14.06 -11.37 7.94
C SER A 54 -15.33 -11.12 7.13
N TYR A 55 -15.25 -11.27 5.82
CA TYR A 55 -16.38 -11.33 4.90
C TYR A 55 -16.43 -12.71 4.25
N GLU A 56 -17.62 -13.27 4.04
CA GLU A 56 -17.83 -14.57 3.40
C GLU A 56 -18.87 -14.44 2.28
N THR A 57 -18.62 -15.11 1.15
CA THR A 57 -19.55 -15.16 0.03
C THR A 57 -19.52 -16.54 -0.64
N GLU A 58 -20.66 -16.94 -1.21
CA GLU A 58 -20.77 -18.13 -2.07
C GLU A 58 -20.43 -17.81 -3.55
N ASP A 59 -20.40 -16.52 -3.88
CA ASP A 59 -20.05 -16.01 -5.21
C ASP A 59 -18.54 -15.70 -5.32
N GLU A 60 -18.12 -15.24 -6.49
CA GLU A 60 -16.75 -14.76 -6.69
C GLU A 60 -16.51 -13.45 -5.91
N LEU A 61 -15.31 -13.32 -5.33
CA LEU A 61 -14.93 -12.13 -4.58
C LEU A 61 -14.44 -11.06 -5.56
N VAL A 62 -15.29 -10.07 -5.86
CA VAL A 62 -15.01 -8.96 -6.78
C VAL A 62 -13.67 -8.25 -6.47
N LEU A 63 -13.28 -8.18 -5.19
CA LEU A 63 -11.98 -7.63 -4.79
C LEU A 63 -10.81 -8.28 -5.55
N ALA A 64 -10.82 -9.62 -5.68
CA ALA A 64 -9.76 -10.39 -6.32
C ALA A 64 -9.71 -10.21 -7.85
N GLU A 65 -10.78 -9.70 -8.45
CA GLU A 65 -10.82 -9.35 -9.87
C GLU A 65 -10.31 -7.91 -10.09
N THR A 66 -10.65 -7.02 -9.16
CA THR A 66 -10.30 -5.59 -9.22
C THR A 66 -8.86 -5.29 -8.80
N VAL A 67 -8.27 -6.10 -7.92
CA VAL A 67 -6.95 -5.84 -7.32
C VAL A 67 -6.19 -7.14 -7.24
N ASP A 68 -4.89 -7.11 -7.56
CA ASP A 68 -3.99 -8.21 -7.26
C ASP A 68 -3.77 -8.27 -5.74
N VAL A 69 -4.55 -9.12 -5.06
CA VAL A 69 -4.56 -9.25 -3.59
C VAL A 69 -3.25 -9.79 -3.00
N ASP A 70 -2.40 -10.43 -3.82
CA ASP A 70 -1.12 -10.99 -3.39
C ASP A 70 0.00 -9.94 -3.46
N GLU A 71 -0.06 -9.03 -4.45
CA GLU A 71 0.96 -8.00 -4.66
C GLU A 71 0.55 -6.60 -4.16
N SER A 72 -0.72 -6.40 -3.78
CA SER A 72 -1.26 -5.10 -3.38
C SER A 72 -1.68 -5.03 -1.92
N TYR A 73 -1.69 -3.80 -1.39
CA TYR A 73 -2.14 -3.47 -0.04
C TYR A 73 -3.32 -2.50 -0.10
N LEU A 74 -4.30 -2.72 0.77
CA LEU A 74 -5.45 -1.85 0.92
C LEU A 74 -5.18 -0.75 1.95
N ARG A 75 -5.47 0.50 1.60
CA ARG A 75 -5.39 1.64 2.52
C ARG A 75 -6.76 2.02 3.05
N TRP A 76 -6.93 2.02 4.37
CA TRP A 76 -8.13 2.47 5.08
C TRP A 76 -7.77 3.25 6.34
N CYS A 77 -8.34 4.45 6.52
CA CYS A 77 -8.09 5.32 7.69
C CYS A 77 -6.60 5.47 8.07
N ASP A 78 -5.73 5.72 7.09
CA ASP A 78 -4.27 5.86 7.24
C ASP A 78 -3.52 4.60 7.72
N ARG A 79 -4.16 3.43 7.61
CA ARG A 79 -3.56 2.12 7.85
C ARG A 79 -3.53 1.32 6.56
N TYR A 80 -2.66 0.32 6.54
CA TYR A 80 -2.47 -0.57 5.42
C TYR A 80 -2.81 -2.01 5.82
N TYR A 81 -3.41 -2.73 4.89
CA TYR A 81 -3.89 -4.09 5.10
C TYR A 81 -3.50 -4.98 3.93
N ALA A 82 -3.01 -6.18 4.22
CA ALA A 82 -2.92 -7.25 3.24
C ALA A 82 -4.24 -8.03 3.23
N ALA A 83 -4.73 -8.35 2.03
CA ALA A 83 -5.91 -9.19 1.89
C ALA A 83 -5.52 -10.67 1.96
N VAL A 84 -6.23 -11.42 2.80
CA VAL A 84 -6.08 -12.87 2.92
C VAL A 84 -7.36 -13.51 2.43
N VAL A 85 -7.29 -14.14 1.27
CA VAL A 85 -8.43 -14.81 0.63
C VAL A 85 -8.30 -16.32 0.80
N GLU A 86 -9.21 -16.92 1.55
CA GLU A 86 -9.29 -18.37 1.74
C GLU A 86 -10.50 -18.92 0.98
N ARG A 87 -10.34 -20.08 0.34
CA ARG A 87 -11.47 -20.85 -0.21
C ARG A 87 -11.69 -22.09 0.63
N ASP A 88 -12.90 -22.23 1.18
CA ASP A 88 -13.32 -23.41 1.94
C ASP A 88 -14.20 -24.30 1.04
N GLY A 89 -13.58 -25.34 0.47
CA GLY A 89 -14.22 -26.17 -0.55
C GLY A 89 -14.41 -25.41 -1.88
N ASP A 90 -15.44 -25.79 -2.63
CA ASP A 90 -15.77 -25.19 -3.93
C ASP A 90 -16.80 -24.05 -3.82
N ASP A 91 -17.40 -23.84 -2.64
CA ASP A 91 -18.64 -23.06 -2.50
C ASP A 91 -18.52 -21.80 -1.64
N VAL A 92 -17.45 -21.60 -0.84
CA VAL A 92 -17.35 -20.42 0.04
C VAL A 92 -15.96 -19.79 -0.06
N THR A 93 -15.94 -18.50 -0.41
CA THR A 93 -14.75 -17.65 -0.35
C THR A 93 -14.82 -16.75 0.88
N ARG A 94 -13.76 -16.73 1.68
CA ARG A 94 -13.61 -15.89 2.86
C ARG A 94 -12.50 -14.87 2.67
N LEU A 95 -12.81 -13.60 2.88
CA LEU A 95 -11.86 -12.49 2.94
C LEU A 95 -11.57 -12.13 4.40
N ARG A 96 -10.29 -12.01 4.76
CA ARG A 96 -9.82 -11.35 5.98
C ARG A 96 -8.79 -10.30 5.62
N LEU A 97 -8.63 -9.30 6.48
CA LEU A 97 -7.61 -8.27 6.32
C LEU A 97 -6.65 -8.29 7.50
N GLU A 98 -5.36 -8.33 7.18
CA GLU A 98 -4.29 -8.29 8.18
C GLU A 98 -3.60 -6.93 8.11
N GLU A 99 -3.64 -6.17 9.21
CA GLU A 99 -2.94 -4.88 9.30
C GLU A 99 -1.43 -5.11 9.17
N THR A 100 -0.81 -4.49 8.16
CA THR A 100 0.61 -4.65 7.86
C THR A 100 1.15 -3.47 7.07
N ALA A 101 2.42 -3.13 7.29
CA ALA A 101 3.07 -2.08 6.51
C ALA A 101 3.57 -2.63 5.17
N PRO A 102 3.31 -1.94 4.04
CA PRO A 102 3.87 -2.31 2.75
C PRO A 102 5.40 -2.37 2.77
N PRO A 103 6.03 -3.24 1.95
CA PRO A 103 7.47 -3.26 1.79
C PRO A 103 7.98 -1.92 1.23
N ALA A 104 9.18 -1.54 1.62
CA ALA A 104 9.87 -0.36 1.17
C ALA A 104 11.23 -0.71 0.56
N ASP A 105 11.72 0.17 -0.30
CA ASP A 105 13.07 0.03 -0.85
C ASP A 105 14.14 0.24 0.23
N PRO A 106 15.24 -0.53 0.17
CA PRO A 106 16.38 -0.33 1.05
C PRO A 106 17.04 1.03 0.80
N VAL A 107 17.71 1.54 1.86
CA VAL A 107 18.50 2.77 1.79
C VAL A 107 19.67 2.57 0.84
N ARG A 108 19.86 3.52 -0.08
CA ARG A 108 21.01 3.55 -0.99
C ARG A 108 22.04 4.56 -0.51
N ILE A 109 23.32 4.25 -0.65
CA ILE A 109 24.42 5.16 -0.37
C ILE A 109 25.12 5.46 -1.69
N GLU A 110 25.32 6.74 -1.99
CA GLU A 110 26.00 7.21 -3.18
C GLU A 110 27.27 7.96 -2.77
N ASN A 111 28.43 7.45 -3.20
CA ASN A 111 29.71 8.12 -2.96
C ASN A 111 30.08 8.96 -4.17
N GLY A 112 29.84 10.26 -4.09
CA GLY A 112 30.20 11.24 -5.12
C GLY A 112 31.65 11.73 -5.05
N THR A 113 32.50 11.10 -4.24
CA THR A 113 33.91 11.50 -4.10
C THR A 113 34.84 10.62 -4.93
N ASP A 114 36.06 11.14 -5.19
CA ASP A 114 37.11 10.43 -5.94
C ASP A 114 37.88 9.39 -5.11
N GLU A 115 37.46 9.17 -3.86
CA GLU A 115 38.09 8.23 -2.93
C GLU A 115 37.05 7.27 -2.35
N ALA A 116 37.49 6.09 -1.93
CA ALA A 116 36.62 5.19 -1.19
C ALA A 116 36.29 5.78 0.19
N VAL A 117 35.04 5.67 0.61
CA VAL A 117 34.57 6.14 1.92
C VAL A 117 34.05 4.98 2.73
N THR A 118 34.43 4.94 4.01
CA THR A 118 33.88 4.01 5.00
C THR A 118 32.94 4.76 5.93
N LEU A 119 31.69 4.31 5.99
CA LEU A 119 30.63 4.86 6.82
C LEU A 119 30.27 3.89 7.93
N GLU A 120 29.99 4.42 9.13
CA GLU A 120 29.24 3.72 10.16
C GLU A 120 27.78 4.14 10.07
N VAL A 121 26.88 3.18 9.78
CA VAL A 121 25.46 3.44 9.55
C VAL A 121 24.63 2.73 10.60
N ARG A 122 23.74 3.49 11.25
CA ARG A 122 22.67 2.97 12.12
C ARG A 122 21.34 3.46 11.58
N VAL A 123 20.37 2.55 11.43
CA VAL A 123 19.00 2.86 11.02
C VAL A 123 18.04 2.30 12.07
N GLU A 124 17.07 3.11 12.46
CA GLU A 124 15.94 2.77 13.32
C GLU A 124 14.65 2.87 12.51
N TYR A 125 13.70 1.98 12.76
CA TYR A 125 12.35 1.98 12.21
C TYR A 125 11.36 2.04 13.38
N GLU A 126 10.48 3.04 13.41
CA GLU A 126 9.51 3.25 14.51
C GLU A 126 10.18 3.18 15.90
N GLU A 127 11.33 3.85 16.05
CA GLU A 127 12.15 3.90 17.27
C GLU A 127 12.84 2.56 17.67
N GLU A 128 12.72 1.52 16.84
CA GLU A 128 13.38 0.23 17.04
C GLU A 128 14.63 0.09 16.15
N PRO A 129 15.75 -0.47 16.65
CA PRO A 129 16.95 -0.67 15.84
C PRO A 129 16.69 -1.65 14.69
N LEU A 130 16.85 -1.19 13.45
CA LEU A 130 16.67 -2.00 12.25
C LEU A 130 18.01 -2.48 11.66
N LEU A 131 19.00 -1.59 11.63
CA LEU A 131 20.31 -1.87 11.03
C LEU A 131 21.42 -1.17 11.81
N GLY A 132 22.56 -1.84 11.96
CA GLY A 132 23.79 -1.22 12.45
C GLY A 132 25.00 -1.90 11.82
N ARG A 133 25.66 -1.22 10.86
CA ARG A 133 26.84 -1.80 10.17
C ARG A 133 27.82 -0.75 9.68
N THR A 134 29.03 -1.20 9.42
CA THR A 134 30.04 -0.45 8.67
C THR A 134 29.96 -0.84 7.20
N VAL A 135 30.01 0.15 6.31
CA VAL A 135 29.96 -0.05 4.86
C VAL A 135 31.07 0.77 4.21
N THR A 136 31.79 0.17 3.27
CA THR A 136 32.77 0.87 2.43
C THR A 136 32.21 0.97 1.03
N VAL A 137 32.16 2.18 0.48
CA VAL A 137 31.69 2.47 -0.88
C VAL A 137 32.86 3.03 -1.67
N SER A 138 33.16 2.44 -2.83
CA SER A 138 34.25 2.92 -3.69
C SER A 138 33.97 4.31 -4.23
N ALA A 139 35.01 4.97 -4.75
CA ALA A 139 34.89 6.26 -5.42
C ALA A 139 33.88 6.20 -6.58
N ASN A 140 32.97 7.17 -6.64
CA ASN A 140 31.95 7.28 -7.69
C ASN A 140 31.06 6.02 -7.84
N GLU A 141 30.88 5.24 -6.77
CA GLU A 141 30.01 4.06 -6.75
C GLU A 141 28.85 4.24 -5.76
N SER A 142 27.87 3.33 -5.85
CA SER A 142 26.77 3.24 -4.90
C SER A 142 26.70 1.86 -4.26
N ALA A 143 26.22 1.81 -3.01
CA ALA A 143 25.94 0.57 -2.30
C ALA A 143 24.52 0.60 -1.73
N THR A 144 23.87 -0.57 -1.67
CA THR A 144 22.55 -0.71 -1.05
C THR A 144 22.68 -1.29 0.36
N LEU A 145 21.86 -0.81 1.28
CA LEU A 145 21.79 -1.30 2.66
C LEU A 145 20.92 -2.56 2.80
N ASP A 146 21.23 -3.61 2.04
CA ASP A 146 20.44 -4.84 2.02
C ASP A 146 20.47 -5.61 3.36
N GLY A 147 19.44 -6.42 3.60
CA GLY A 147 19.36 -7.37 4.72
C GLY A 147 18.13 -7.17 5.61
N PRO A 148 17.84 -5.96 6.10
CA PRO A 148 16.64 -5.67 6.86
C PRO A 148 15.35 -5.74 6.02
N ASP A 149 14.23 -5.99 6.68
CA ASP A 149 12.90 -5.88 6.10
C ASP A 149 12.41 -4.43 6.19
N TYR A 150 12.68 -3.64 5.14
CA TYR A 150 12.24 -2.26 5.06
C TYR A 150 10.75 -2.20 4.77
N ARG A 151 10.04 -1.38 5.54
CA ARG A 151 8.58 -1.17 5.48
C ARG A 151 8.18 0.29 5.39
N PHE A 152 6.96 0.60 4.96
CA PHE A 152 6.40 1.94 5.07
C PHE A 152 6.34 2.38 6.54
N GLY A 153 6.65 3.65 6.80
CA GLY A 153 6.71 4.18 8.17
C GLY A 153 7.85 5.17 8.37
N SER A 154 8.13 5.48 9.63
CA SER A 154 9.11 6.46 10.06
C SER A 154 10.46 5.81 10.34
N TYR A 155 11.51 6.46 9.85
CA TYR A 155 12.88 6.04 10.00
C TYR A 155 13.75 7.13 10.59
N ARG A 156 14.81 6.71 11.26
CA ARG A 156 15.91 7.57 11.68
C ARG A 156 17.23 6.93 11.30
N ALA A 157 18.12 7.67 10.65
CA ALA A 157 19.49 7.24 10.44
C ALA A 157 20.45 8.11 11.23
N ALA A 158 21.49 7.47 11.77
CA ALA A 158 22.71 8.12 12.23
C ALA A 158 23.87 7.56 11.40
N ILE A 159 24.53 8.43 10.64
CA ILE A 159 25.60 8.08 9.72
C ILE A 159 26.83 8.89 10.09
N GLU A 160 27.97 8.22 10.16
CA GLU A 160 29.26 8.83 10.50
C GLU A 160 30.33 8.41 9.50
N ILE A 161 31.20 9.35 9.12
CA ILE A 161 32.43 9.10 8.38
C ILE A 161 33.60 9.39 9.33
N PRO A 162 34.12 8.38 10.06
CA PRO A 162 35.11 8.61 11.11
C PRO A 162 36.39 9.29 10.61
N ALA A 163 36.81 8.97 9.38
CA ALA A 163 38.00 9.55 8.76
C ALA A 163 37.90 11.07 8.54
N ARG A 164 36.69 11.61 8.42
CA ARG A 164 36.42 13.04 8.22
C ARG A 164 35.86 13.72 9.47
N SER A 165 35.60 12.96 10.55
CA SER A 165 34.87 13.43 11.74
C SER A 165 33.51 14.07 11.40
N GLU A 166 32.90 13.60 10.31
CA GLU A 166 31.63 14.09 9.78
C GLU A 166 30.50 13.15 10.22
N ARG A 167 29.35 13.73 10.57
CA ARG A 167 28.20 12.97 11.04
C ARG A 167 26.90 13.65 10.64
N VAL A 168 25.90 12.85 10.33
CA VAL A 168 24.53 13.30 10.06
C VAL A 168 23.55 12.42 10.83
N ALA A 169 22.49 13.01 11.33
CA ALA A 169 21.40 12.31 11.99
C ALA A 169 20.08 12.90 11.49
N GLU A 170 19.35 12.13 10.69
CA GLU A 170 18.17 12.60 9.96
C GLU A 170 17.02 11.60 10.09
N THR A 171 15.81 12.12 9.95
CA THR A 171 14.58 11.33 9.96
C THR A 171 13.88 11.45 8.63
N TRP A 172 13.35 10.35 8.11
CA TRP A 172 12.50 10.34 6.92
C TRP A 172 11.29 9.44 7.13
N THR A 173 10.30 9.57 6.25
CA THR A 173 9.09 8.74 6.28
C THR A 173 8.88 8.14 4.91
N VAL A 174 8.68 6.83 4.84
CA VAL A 174 8.34 6.14 3.60
C VAL A 174 6.83 5.96 3.52
N ASP A 175 6.23 6.44 2.44
CA ASP A 175 4.81 6.28 2.11
C ASP A 175 4.58 6.31 0.58
N GLU A 176 3.32 6.26 0.14
CA GLU A 176 2.94 6.28 -1.29
C GLU A 176 3.64 7.38 -2.11
N GLY A 177 3.83 8.57 -1.55
CA GLY A 177 4.43 9.71 -2.26
C GLY A 177 5.92 9.91 -1.99
N ARG A 178 6.45 9.26 -0.95
CA ARG A 178 7.82 9.40 -0.47
C ARG A 178 8.52 8.05 -0.50
N PHE A 179 9.21 7.77 -1.59
CA PHE A 179 9.87 6.48 -1.81
C PHE A 179 11.38 6.62 -1.69
N GLN A 180 12.02 5.61 -1.09
CA GLN A 180 13.47 5.42 -1.00
C GLN A 180 14.29 6.58 -0.37
N ALA A 181 15.09 6.26 0.64
CA ALA A 181 16.09 7.20 1.16
C ALA A 181 17.47 6.96 0.51
N PHE A 182 18.18 8.05 0.27
CA PHE A 182 19.53 8.07 -0.29
C PHE A 182 20.46 8.79 0.68
N VAL A 183 21.67 8.26 0.86
CA VAL A 183 22.75 8.92 1.58
C VAL A 183 23.75 9.40 0.55
N ASP A 184 23.83 10.71 0.37
CA ASP A 184 24.77 11.32 -0.56
C ASP A 184 26.04 11.70 0.21
N VAL A 185 27.18 11.19 -0.26
CA VAL A 185 28.50 11.52 0.25
C VAL A 185 29.21 12.40 -0.76
N GLY A 186 29.21 13.70 -0.51
CA GLY A 186 29.94 14.69 -1.27
C GLY A 186 31.36 14.93 -0.76
N LEU A 187 32.04 15.88 -1.41
CA LEU A 187 33.39 16.31 -1.00
C LEU A 187 33.36 17.14 0.29
N ASP A 188 32.30 17.94 0.47
CA ASP A 188 32.16 18.91 1.56
C ASP A 188 30.93 18.64 2.44
N ASP A 189 30.12 17.64 2.09
CA ASP A 189 28.83 17.37 2.72
C ASP A 189 28.45 15.88 2.76
N LEU A 190 27.74 15.52 3.81
CA LEU A 190 27.07 14.25 4.03
C LEU A 190 25.60 14.54 4.34
N GLN A 191 24.70 14.08 3.49
CA GLN A 191 23.28 14.35 3.63
C GLN A 191 22.43 13.10 3.39
N VAL A 192 21.23 13.11 3.97
CA VAL A 192 20.19 12.13 3.68
C VAL A 192 19.12 12.81 2.84
N ALA A 193 18.90 12.30 1.63
CA ALA A 193 17.88 12.75 0.71
C ALA A 193 16.77 11.70 0.57
N GLN A 194 15.64 12.09 -0.02
CA GLN A 194 14.49 11.22 -0.23
C GLN A 194 13.89 11.43 -1.62
N GLY A 195 13.45 10.34 -2.26
CA GLY A 195 12.71 10.37 -3.51
C GLY A 195 11.22 10.73 -3.31
N TYR A 196 10.63 11.35 -4.33
CA TYR A 196 9.22 11.73 -4.34
C TYR A 196 8.56 11.28 -5.63
N ALA A 197 7.41 10.61 -5.51
CA ALA A 197 6.60 10.17 -6.64
C ALA A 197 5.23 10.85 -6.62
N GLN A 198 4.64 10.99 -7.79
CA GLN A 198 3.20 11.25 -7.89
C GLN A 198 2.48 9.92 -7.65
N VAL A 199 1.48 9.95 -6.78
CA VAL A 199 0.66 8.78 -6.47
C VAL A 199 -0.46 8.71 -7.49
N ALA A 200 -0.46 7.66 -8.31
CA ALA A 200 -1.62 7.32 -9.12
C ALA A 200 -2.68 6.68 -8.23
N THR A 201 -3.94 6.99 -8.50
CA THR A 201 -5.10 6.31 -7.88
C THR A 201 -5.68 5.34 -8.89
N CYS A 202 -6.42 4.34 -8.42
CA CYS A 202 -7.27 3.53 -9.28
C CYS A 202 -8.72 3.91 -9.00
N GLU A 203 -9.43 4.31 -10.05
CA GLU A 203 -10.85 4.60 -10.02
C GLU A 203 -11.51 3.89 -11.18
N TRP A 204 -12.69 3.30 -10.95
CA TRP A 204 -13.44 2.54 -11.94
C TRP A 204 -14.70 3.30 -12.36
N ASN A 205 -15.09 3.19 -13.63
CA ASN A 205 -16.38 3.66 -14.11
C ASN A 205 -17.50 2.63 -13.88
N GLU A 206 -18.73 2.96 -14.29
CA GLU A 206 -19.91 2.09 -14.18
C GLU A 206 -19.86 0.83 -15.07
N ASP A 207 -18.95 0.80 -16.04
CA ASP A 207 -18.75 -0.31 -16.96
C ASP A 207 -17.60 -1.24 -16.51
N GLY A 208 -16.88 -0.88 -15.43
CA GLY A 208 -15.78 -1.66 -14.87
C GLY A 208 -14.38 -1.26 -15.38
N ASP A 209 -14.26 -0.22 -16.22
CA ASP A 209 -12.96 0.22 -16.74
C ASP A 209 -12.27 1.23 -15.80
N LEU A 210 -10.93 1.23 -15.78
CA LEU A 210 -10.13 2.23 -15.07
C LEU A 210 -10.19 3.59 -15.79
N VAL A 211 -10.57 4.65 -15.08
CA VAL A 211 -10.75 6.00 -15.67
C VAL A 211 -9.53 6.89 -15.58
N ASP A 212 -8.70 6.70 -14.56
CA ASP A 212 -7.46 7.42 -14.34
C ASP A 212 -6.51 6.46 -13.63
N SER A 213 -5.47 5.99 -14.33
CA SER A 213 -4.40 5.13 -13.81
C SER A 213 -3.03 5.57 -14.33
#